data_AF-A0AAD4RU41-F1
#
_entry.id   AF-A0AAD4RU41-F1
#
_cell.length_a   1.000
_cell.length_b   1.000
_cell.length_c   1.000
_cell.angle_alpha   90.00
_cell.angle_beta   90.00
_cell.angle_gamma   90.00
#
_symmetry.space_group_name_H-M   'P 1'
#
loop_
_entity.id
_entity.type
_entity.pdbx_description
1 polymer ?
#
loop_
_entity_poly.entity_id
_entity_poly.type
_entity_poly.pdbx_seq_one_letter_code
_entity_poly.pdbx_strand_id
1 'polypeptide(L)'
;MLSYFVHCYLKKKLLGGKVDTKISKPIGVVDDLDKELNKFALRVEDSYIHHYLELAYVVSDNILYVRVVNLVRNRTNAASLDFAEVLPEEIETHLKTAAVISMGPELN
;
A
#
# COMPACT_ATOMS: atom_id res chain seq x y z
N MET A 1 5.51 6.03 -15.03
CA MET A 1 5.86 6.89 -16.19
C MET A 1 4.75 6.93 -17.27
N LEU A 2 4.10 5.81 -17.62
CA LEU A 2 3.01 5.77 -18.61
C LEU A 2 1.74 6.55 -18.19
N SER A 3 1.36 6.55 -16.90
CA SER A 3 0.22 7.33 -16.40
C SER A 3 0.40 8.85 -16.58
N TYR A 4 1.58 9.39 -16.28
CA TYR A 4 1.90 10.81 -16.52
C TYR A 4 1.93 11.18 -18.00
N PHE A 5 2.34 10.27 -18.88
CA PHE A 5 2.36 10.49 -20.32
C PHE A 5 0.94 10.58 -20.89
N VAL A 6 0.02 9.72 -20.44
CA VAL A 6 -1.41 9.77 -20.80
C VAL A 6 -2.08 11.03 -20.24
N HIS A 7 -1.78 11.39 -18.98
CA HIS A 7 -2.28 12.61 -18.33
C HIS A 7 -1.86 13.88 -19.10
N CYS A 8 -0.58 14.00 -19.48
CA CYS A 8 -0.08 15.14 -20.25
C CYS A 8 -0.56 15.14 -21.71
N TYR A 9 -0.69 13.97 -22.34
CA TYR A 9 -1.14 13.83 -23.73
C TYR A 9 -2.63 14.20 -23.89
N LEU A 10 -3.49 13.74 -22.97
CA LEU A 10 -4.91 14.14 -22.94
C LEU A 10 -5.05 15.65 -22.69
N LYS A 11 -4.29 16.19 -21.74
CA LYS A 11 -4.31 17.64 -21.41
C LYS A 11 -3.89 18.52 -22.59
N LYS A 12 -2.85 18.15 -23.35
CA LYS A 12 -2.42 18.89 -24.55
C LYS A 12 -3.38 18.73 -25.74
N LYS A 13 -3.94 17.54 -25.97
CA LYS A 13 -4.85 17.28 -27.11
C LYS A 13 -6.23 17.94 -26.93
N LEU A 14 -6.63 18.22 -25.68
CA LEU A 14 -7.91 18.86 -25.34
C LEU A 14 -7.86 20.40 -25.27
N LEU A 15 -6.67 21.01 -25.32
CA LEU A 15 -6.50 22.48 -25.42
C LEU A 15 -6.82 23.04 -26.83
N GLY A 16 -7.12 22.18 -27.81
CA GLY A 16 -7.54 22.56 -29.16
C GLY A 16 -9.05 22.59 -29.40
N GLY A 17 -9.88 22.26 -28.42
CA GLY A 17 -11.33 22.30 -28.56
C GLY A 17 -12.04 21.59 -27.42
N LYS A 18 -12.76 22.38 -26.61
CA LYS A 18 -13.74 21.99 -25.58
C LYS A 18 -13.46 20.64 -24.91
N VAL A 19 -12.79 20.69 -23.76
CA VAL A 19 -12.64 19.54 -22.85
C VAL A 19 -14.03 18.98 -22.54
N ASP A 20 -14.35 17.79 -23.06
CA ASP A 20 -15.62 17.12 -22.77
C ASP A 20 -15.69 16.82 -21.27
N THR A 21 -16.61 17.49 -20.57
CA THR A 21 -16.87 17.31 -19.13
C THR A 21 -17.28 15.88 -18.75
N LYS A 22 -17.59 15.04 -19.74
CA LYS A 22 -17.90 13.61 -19.59
C LYS A 22 -16.65 12.75 -19.32
N ILE A 23 -15.48 13.13 -19.83
CA ILE A 23 -14.22 12.37 -19.68
C ILE A 23 -13.42 12.86 -18.47
N SER A 24 -13.48 14.16 -18.13
CA SER A 24 -12.78 14.70 -16.96
C SER A 24 -13.35 14.22 -15.62
N LYS A 25 -14.66 13.94 -15.55
CA LYS A 25 -15.34 13.48 -14.33
C LYS A 25 -14.83 12.13 -13.83
N PRO A 26 -14.77 11.05 -14.65
CA PRO A 26 -14.20 9.78 -14.21
C PRO A 26 -12.73 9.87 -13.77
N ILE A 27 -11.92 10.69 -14.43
CA ILE A 27 -10.49 10.87 -14.07
C ILE A 27 -10.36 11.48 -12.68
N GLY A 28 -11.15 12.53 -12.38
CA GLY A 28 -11.16 13.12 -11.03
C GLY A 28 -11.61 12.13 -9.95
N VAL A 29 -12.57 11.26 -10.26
CA VAL A 29 -13.00 10.20 -9.33
C VAL A 29 -11.86 9.21 -9.03
N VAL A 30 -11.07 8.83 -10.04
CA VAL A 30 -9.89 7.96 -9.82
C VAL A 30 -8.86 8.65 -8.93
N ASP A 31 -8.55 9.93 -9.18
CA ASP A 31 -7.61 10.69 -8.36
C ASP A 31 -8.08 10.84 -6.90
N ASP A 32 -9.40 10.98 -6.67
CA ASP A 32 -9.96 11.08 -5.33
C ASP A 32 -9.97 9.71 -4.61
N LEU A 33 -10.24 8.62 -5.34
CA LEU A 33 -10.14 7.26 -4.80
C LEU A 33 -8.71 6.92 -4.37
N ASP A 34 -7.69 7.32 -5.15
CA ASP A 34 -6.29 7.08 -4.79
C ASP A 34 -5.90 7.80 -3.47
N LYS A 35 -6.41 9.02 -3.26
CA LYS A 35 -6.20 9.76 -1.99
C LYS A 35 -6.88 9.07 -0.81
N GLU A 36 -8.12 8.63 -0.98
CA GLU A 36 -8.86 7.94 0.08
C GLU A 36 -8.20 6.58 0.40
N LEU A 37 -7.76 5.83 -0.61
CA LEU A 37 -7.04 4.57 -0.42
C LEU A 37 -5.80 4.77 0.44
N ASN A 38 -5.01 5.81 0.16
CA ASN A 38 -3.81 6.11 0.94
C ASN A 38 -4.14 6.47 2.40
N LYS A 39 -5.24 7.20 2.66
CA LYS A 39 -5.70 7.48 4.03
C LYS A 39 -6.08 6.21 4.78
N PHE A 40 -6.76 5.28 4.11
CA PHE A 40 -7.12 3.99 4.71
C PHE A 40 -5.87 3.16 5.02
N ALA A 41 -4.90 3.14 4.12
CA ALA A 41 -3.66 2.40 4.35
C ALA A 41 -2.87 2.94 5.56
N LEU A 42 -2.73 4.28 5.67
CA LEU A 42 -2.12 4.92 6.84
C LEU A 42 -2.86 4.60 8.15
N ARG A 43 -4.19 4.46 8.09
CA ARG A 43 -4.98 4.08 9.27
C ARG A 43 -4.78 2.62 9.68
N VAL A 44 -4.59 1.72 8.71
CA VAL A 44 -4.23 0.32 8.98
C VAL A 44 -2.83 0.25 9.60
N GLU A 45 -1.90 1.03 9.09
CA GLU A 45 -0.53 1.14 9.62
C GLU A 45 -0.53 1.59 11.09
N ASP A 46 -1.21 2.70 11.41
CA ASP A 46 -1.33 3.20 12.78
C ASP A 46 -1.94 2.15 13.73
N SER A 47 -2.99 1.47 13.28
CA SER A 47 -3.63 0.42 14.08
C SER A 47 -2.71 -0.79 14.31
N TYR A 48 -1.91 -1.17 13.32
CA TYR A 48 -1.10 -2.39 13.36
C TYR A 48 0.28 -2.17 13.97
N ILE A 49 0.79 -0.94 13.97
CA ILE A 49 2.02 -0.53 14.68
C ILE A 49 1.96 -0.93 16.16
N HIS A 50 0.79 -0.83 16.79
CA HIS A 50 0.62 -1.25 18.18
C HIS A 50 0.88 -2.76 18.39
N HIS A 51 0.63 -3.59 17.38
CA HIS A 51 0.86 -5.04 17.42
C HIS A 51 2.26 -5.42 16.93
N TYR A 52 2.73 -4.77 15.87
CA TYR A 52 3.98 -5.11 15.19
C TYR A 52 4.61 -3.86 14.56
N LEU A 53 5.20 -3.00 15.41
CA LEU A 53 5.84 -1.73 15.03
C LEU A 53 6.96 -1.93 14.00
N GLU A 54 7.74 -3.00 14.15
CA GLU A 54 8.94 -3.24 13.36
C GLU A 54 8.62 -3.49 11.87
N LEU A 55 7.39 -3.92 11.56
CA LEU A 55 6.93 -4.12 10.18
C LEU A 55 6.94 -2.81 9.38
N ALA A 56 6.63 -1.68 10.02
CA ALA A 56 6.58 -0.37 9.35
C ALA A 56 7.97 0.10 8.89
N TYR A 57 9.04 -0.36 9.54
CA TYR A 57 10.41 -0.08 9.11
C TYR A 57 10.89 -0.99 7.98
N VAL A 58 10.30 -2.19 7.85
CA VAL A 58 10.67 -3.17 6.82
C VAL A 58 9.95 -2.91 5.50
N VAL A 59 8.66 -2.54 5.56
CA VAL A 59 7.83 -2.31 4.36
C VAL A 59 7.34 -0.86 4.36
N SER A 60 7.91 -0.04 3.47
CA SER A 60 7.56 1.38 3.32
C SER A 60 6.44 1.66 2.32
N ASP A 61 6.07 0.69 1.48
CA ASP A 61 4.95 0.83 0.55
C ASP A 61 3.64 0.45 1.25
N ASN A 62 2.75 1.44 1.38
CA ASN A 62 1.44 1.31 2.02
C ASN A 62 0.58 0.16 1.45
N ILE A 63 0.63 -0.09 0.14
CA ILE A 63 -0.16 -1.14 -0.50
C ILE A 63 0.43 -2.50 -0.17
N LEU A 64 1.76 -2.64 -0.21
CA LEU A 64 2.44 -3.88 0.17
C LEU A 64 2.27 -4.15 1.67
N TYR A 65 2.36 -3.12 2.50
CA TYR A 65 2.15 -3.20 3.95
C TYR A 65 0.78 -3.81 4.27
N VAL A 66 -0.29 -3.29 3.67
CA VAL A 66 -1.66 -3.81 3.89
C VAL A 66 -1.78 -5.27 3.44
N ARG A 67 -1.15 -5.66 2.33
CA ARG A 67 -1.15 -7.07 1.85
C ARG A 67 -0.44 -8.00 2.84
N VAL A 68 0.70 -7.57 3.35
CA VAL A 68 1.48 -8.32 4.34
C VAL A 68 0.71 -8.45 5.66
N VAL A 69 0.13 -7.36 6.15
CA VAL A 69 -0.73 -7.37 7.35
C VAL A 69 -1.91 -8.34 7.19
N ASN A 70 -2.53 -8.36 6.02
CA ASN A 70 -3.65 -9.27 5.73
C ASN A 70 -3.23 -10.76 5.74
N LEU A 71 -2.00 -11.06 5.31
CA LEU A 71 -1.45 -12.42 5.33
C LEU A 71 -0.99 -12.83 6.74
N VAL A 72 -0.18 -12.00 7.39
CA VAL A 72 0.40 -12.28 8.72
C VAL A 72 -0.71 -12.45 9.76
N ARG A 73 -1.63 -11.48 9.81
CA ARG A 73 -2.63 -11.28 10.87
C ARG A 73 -1.99 -11.17 12.25
N ASN A 74 -1.47 -12.26 12.80
CA ASN A 74 -0.75 -12.31 14.08
C ASN A 74 0.74 -12.60 13.83
N ARG A 75 1.62 -11.85 14.50
CA ARG A 75 3.09 -11.99 14.41
C ARG A 75 3.60 -13.42 14.58
N THR A 76 2.93 -14.26 15.37
CA THR A 76 3.31 -15.67 15.59
C THR A 76 3.25 -16.49 14.31
N ASN A 77 2.38 -16.13 13.37
CA ASN A 77 2.25 -16.78 12.07
C ASN A 77 3.27 -16.27 11.06
N ALA A 78 3.94 -15.14 11.31
CA ALA A 78 4.90 -14.57 10.35
C ALA A 78 6.05 -15.53 10.03
N ALA A 79 6.46 -16.38 10.99
CA ALA A 79 7.53 -17.35 10.77
C ALA A 79 7.12 -18.55 9.89
N SER A 80 5.84 -18.93 9.90
CA SER A 80 5.32 -20.11 9.19
C SER A 80 4.74 -19.79 7.81
N LEU A 81 4.47 -18.53 7.52
CA LEU A 81 3.92 -18.07 6.25
C LEU A 81 5.01 -17.82 5.20
N ASP A 82 4.61 -17.97 3.94
CA ASP A 82 5.40 -17.67 2.75
C ASP A 82 4.95 -16.32 2.17
N PHE A 83 5.92 -15.43 1.89
CA PHE A 83 5.66 -14.09 1.36
C PHE A 83 6.12 -13.91 -0.08
N ALA A 84 6.54 -14.98 -0.78
CA ALA A 84 7.12 -14.91 -2.12
C ALA A 84 6.23 -14.21 -3.19
N GLU A 85 4.90 -14.23 -3.01
CA GLU A 85 3.97 -13.53 -3.93
C GLU A 85 3.92 -12.02 -3.70
N VAL A 86 4.27 -11.55 -2.51
CA VAL A 86 4.10 -10.15 -2.08
C VAL A 86 5.42 -9.42 -1.92
N LEU A 87 6.46 -10.09 -1.43
CA LEU A 87 7.74 -9.50 -1.09
C LEU A 87 8.92 -10.28 -1.71
N PRO A 88 10.03 -9.59 -2.04
CA PRO A 88 11.30 -10.23 -2.32
C PRO A 88 11.85 -10.97 -1.09
N GLU A 89 12.60 -12.05 -1.33
CA GLU A 89 13.17 -12.94 -0.28
C GLU A 89 14.04 -12.20 0.75
N GLU A 90 14.75 -11.14 0.34
CA GLU A 90 15.54 -10.29 1.24
C GLU A 90 14.66 -9.60 2.29
N ILE A 91 13.57 -8.96 1.85
CA ILE A 91 12.64 -8.24 2.72
C ILE A 91 11.87 -9.23 3.61
N GLU A 92 11.51 -10.39 3.08
CA GLU A 92 10.88 -11.46 3.84
C GLU A 92 11.75 -11.93 5.01
N THR A 93 13.05 -12.13 4.77
CA THR A 93 13.98 -12.56 5.83
C THR A 93 14.10 -11.51 6.93
N HIS A 94 14.13 -10.23 6.55
CA HIS A 94 14.10 -9.12 7.52
C HIS A 94 12.80 -9.08 8.32
N LEU A 95 11.66 -9.28 7.65
CA LEU A 95 10.35 -9.36 8.31
C LEU A 95 10.28 -10.51 9.31
N LYS A 96 10.73 -11.71 8.94
CA LYS A 96 10.74 -12.87 9.84
C LYS A 96 11.63 -12.65 11.06
N THR A 97 12.78 -12.02 10.87
CA THR A 97 13.69 -11.67 11.96
C THR A 97 13.07 -10.61 12.89
N ALA A 98 12.45 -9.59 12.32
CA ALA A 98 11.77 -8.54 13.06
C ALA A 98 10.57 -9.09 13.88
N ALA A 99 9.86 -10.10 13.36
CA ALA A 99 8.72 -10.71 14.04
C ALA A 99 9.13 -11.43 15.33
N VAL A 100 10.35 -11.99 15.39
CA VAL A 100 10.90 -12.66 16.59
C VAL A 100 11.24 -11.65 17.67
N ILE A 101 11.68 -10.44 17.29
CA ILE A 101 12.14 -9.40 18.22
C ILE A 101 10.97 -8.54 18.72
N SER A 102 9.87 -8.48 17.95
CA SER A 102 8.72 -7.65 18.27
C SER A 102 8.10 -7.98 19.62
N MET A 103 7.70 -6.95 20.37
CA MET A 103 7.15 -7.05 21.73
C MET A 103 5.67 -6.65 21.83
N GLY A 104 4.98 -6.40 20.72
CA GLY A 104 3.58 -5.97 20.74
C GLY A 104 2.60 -7.03 21.28
N PRO A 105 1.48 -6.62 21.90
CA PRO A 105 0.45 -7.52 22.39
C PRO A 105 -0.23 -8.27 21.23
N GLU A 106 -0.70 -9.48 21.45
CA GLU A 106 -1.42 -10.25 20.43
C GLU A 106 -2.78 -9.62 20.08
N LEU A 107 -3.20 -9.77 18.82
CA LEU A 107 -4.55 -9.38 18.40
C LEU A 107 -5.54 -10.43 18.91
N ASN A 108 -6.51 -9.99 19.73
CA ASN A 108 -7.60 -10.82 20.24
C ASN A 108 -8.72 -11.03 19.21
#